data_AF-A0A151TSQ3-F1
#
_entry.id   AF-A0A151TSQ3-F1
#
_cell.length_a   1.000
_cell.length_b   1.000
_cell.length_c   1.000
_cell.angle_alpha   90.00
_cell.angle_beta   90.00
_cell.angle_gamma   90.00
#
_symmetry.space_group_name_H-M   'P 1'
#
loop_
_entity.id
_entity.type
_entity.pdbx_description
1 polymer ?
#
loop_
_entity_poly.entity_id
_entity_poly.type
_entity_poly.pdbx_seq_one_letter_code
_entity_poly.pdbx_strand_id
1 'polypeptide(L)' 'MAGRICLINSMLTSLSLYIMSFYKIPKMLTKQLTSIQRNFLWGGKLDEKRMAWVSWEKICRPKKEGGLGIKKLGAFNEAL' A
#
# COMPACT_ATOMS: atom_id res chain seq x y z
N MET A 1 5.32 5.99 -13.52
CA MET A 1 4.90 5.76 -12.10
C MET A 1 3.39 5.65 -11.91
N ALA A 2 2.55 6.39 -12.65
CA ALA A 2 1.09 6.37 -12.49
C ALA A 2 0.45 4.97 -12.59
N GLY A 3 0.85 4.15 -13.57
CA GLY A 3 0.31 2.79 -13.75
C GLY A 3 0.58 1.85 -12.56
N ARG A 4 1.77 1.92 -11.95
CA ARG A 4 2.11 1.12 -10.77
C ARG A 4 1.25 1.49 -9.56
N ILE A 5 0.98 2.78 -9.37
CA ILE A 5 0.14 3.28 -8.28
C ILE A 5 -1.32 2.83 -8.48
N CYS A 6 -1.82 2.87 -9.70
CA CYS A 6 -3.15 2.36 -10.04
C CYS A 6 -3.26 0.87 -9.72
N LEU A 7 -2.26 0.09 -10.10
CA LEU A 7 -2.21 -1.35 -9.82
C LEU A 7 -2.20 -1.63 -8.31
N ILE A 8 -1.36 -0.92 -7.55
CA ILE A 8 -1.31 -1.04 -6.07
C ILE A 8 -2.68 -0.72 -5.46
N ASN A 9 -3.34 0.35 -5.90
CA ASN A 9 -4.64 0.74 -5.36
C ASN A 9 -5.77 -0.23 -5.72
N SER A 10 -5.76 -0.77 -6.93
CA SER A 10 -6.71 -1.80 -7.36
C SER A 10 -6.50 -3.09 -6.56
N MET A 11 -5.27 -3.58 -6.48
CA MET A 11 -4.90 -4.76 -5.68
C MET A 11 -5.23 -4.58 -4.21
N LEU A 12 -4.92 -3.43 -3.61
CA LEU A 12 -5.30 -3.08 -2.24
C LEU A 12 -6.79 -3.18 -2.02
N THR A 13 -7.58 -2.62 -2.94
CA THR A 13 -9.04 -2.59 -2.80
C THR A 13 -9.60 -4.01 -2.88
N SER A 14 -9.21 -4.80 -3.88
CA SER A 14 -9.65 -6.20 -4.02
C SER A 14 -9.20 -7.08 -2.86
N LEU A 15 -7.94 -6.95 -2.42
CA LEU A 15 -7.41 -7.76 -1.31
C LEU A 15 -8.02 -7.34 0.03
N SER A 16 -8.22 -6.04 0.27
CA SER A 16 -8.88 -5.57 1.50
C SER A 16 -10.30 -6.10 1.57
N LEU A 17 -11.06 -6.04 0.46
CA LEU A 17 -12.42 -6.59 0.38
C LEU A 17 -12.43 -8.10 0.62
N TYR A 18 -11.49 -8.84 0.01
CA TYR A 18 -11.39 -10.28 0.21
C TYR A 18 -11.08 -10.63 1.67
N ILE A 19 -10.06 -10.01 2.27
CA ILE A 19 -9.69 -10.32 3.66
C ILE A 19 -10.81 -9.91 4.61
N MET A 20 -11.43 -8.73 4.42
CA MET A 20 -12.56 -8.25 5.23
C MET A 20 -13.77 -9.18 5.18
N SER A 21 -13.98 -9.90 4.08
CA SER A 21 -15.07 -10.88 3.98
C SER A 21 -14.90 -12.09 4.91
N PHE A 22 -13.67 -12.39 5.36
CA PHE A 22 -13.39 -13.57 6.17
C PHE A 22 -12.87 -13.23 7.58
N TYR A 23 -12.01 -12.20 7.73
CA TYR A 23 -11.33 -11.90 9.00
C TYR A 23 -10.92 -10.41 9.11
N LYS A 24 -10.82 -9.90 10.36
CA LYS A 24 -10.10 -8.64 10.63
C LYS A 24 -8.64 -8.78 10.22
N ILE A 25 -8.09 -7.79 9.51
CA ILE A 25 -6.74 -7.87 8.94
C ILE A 25 -5.71 -7.83 10.09
N PRO A 26 -4.90 -8.89 10.30
CA PRO A 26 -3.87 -8.87 11.34
C PRO A 26 -2.76 -7.87 10.96
N LYS A 27 -2.27 -7.12 11.96
CA LYS A 27 -1.23 -6.09 11.80
C LYS A 27 0.03 -6.60 11.09
N MET A 28 0.34 -7.89 11.23
CA MET A 28 1.47 -8.54 10.56
C MET A 28 1.29 -8.59 9.04
N LEU A 29 0.09 -8.93 8.55
CA LEU A 29 -0.21 -8.94 7.10
C LEU A 29 -0.17 -7.52 6.53
N THR A 30 -0.68 -6.53 7.26
CA THR A 30 -0.58 -5.12 6.86
C THR A 30 0.86 -4.66 6.65
N LYS A 31 1.77 -5.06 7.55
CA LYS A 31 3.21 -4.76 7.42
C LYS A 31 3.84 -5.47 6.22
N GLN A 32 3.54 -6.76 6.02
CA GLN A 32 4.06 -7.53 4.89
C GLN A 32 3.60 -6.95 3.54
N LEU A 33 2.30 -6.64 3.40
CA LEU A 33 1.78 -6.06 2.17
C LEU A 33 2.35 -4.67 1.88
N THR A 34 2.52 -3.87 2.93
CA THR A 34 3.20 -2.57 2.83
C THR A 34 4.63 -2.72 2.31
N SER A 35 5.35 -3.75 2.74
CA SER A 35 6.71 -4.05 2.25
C SER A 35 6.70 -4.41 0.75
N ILE A 36 5.77 -5.28 0.33
CA ILE A 36 5.62 -5.67 -1.08
C ILE A 36 5.27 -4.44 -1.95
N GLN A 37 4.36 -3.59 -1.49
CA GLN A 37 3.98 -2.36 -2.20
C GLN A 37 5.12 -1.37 -2.32
N ARG A 38 5.92 -1.20 -1.25
CA ARG A 38 7.14 -0.38 -1.29
C ARG A 38 8.12 -0.91 -2.33
N ASN A 39 8.35 -2.22 -2.31
CA ASN A 39 9.25 -2.88 -3.26
C ASN A 39 8.71 -2.77 -4.69
N PHE A 40 7.40 -2.84 -4.92
CA PHE A 40 6.82 -2.67 -6.25
C PHE A 40 6.83 -1.21 -6.74
N LEU A 41 6.63 -0.25 -5.82
CA LEU A 41 6.62 1.17 -6.14
C LEU A 41 8.03 1.67 -6.48
N TRP A 42 9.02 1.31 -5.65
CA TRP A 42 10.40 1.79 -5.76
C TRP A 42 11.34 0.84 -6.50
N GLY A 43 11.05 -0.46 -6.52
CA GLY A 43 11.86 -1.49 -7.17
C GLY A 43 11.46 -1.70 -8.65
N GLY A 44 12.48 -1.94 -9.48
CA GLY A 44 12.31 -2.40 -10.86
C GLY A 44 12.50 -3.91 -11.03
N LYS A 45 13.22 -4.57 -10.10
CA LYS A 45 13.52 -6.01 -10.04
C LYS A 45 13.48 -6.48 -8.58
N LEU A 46 13.25 -7.78 -8.39
CA LEU A 46 13.08 -8.46 -7.10
C LEU A 46 14.24 -8.21 -6.09
N ASP A 47 15.41 -7.77 -6.58
CA ASP A 47 16.66 -7.68 -5.82
C ASP A 47 17.29 -6.26 -5.78
N GLU A 48 16.66 -5.27 -6.42
CA GLU A 48 17.14 -3.87 -6.37
C GLU A 48 16.32 -3.04 -5.38
N LYS A 49 16.79 -2.95 -4.14
CA LYS A 49 16.32 -1.93 -3.17
C LYS A 49 16.80 -0.54 -3.61
N ARG A 50 16.04 0.12 -4.49
CA ARG A 50 16.22 1.58 -4.66
C ARG A 50 15.79 2.29 -3.37
N MET A 51 16.63 3.17 -2.86
CA MET A 51 16.33 3.95 -1.66
C MET A 51 14.97 4.65 -1.81
N ALA A 52 14.06 4.39 -0.88
CA ALA A 52 12.79 5.07 -0.82
C ALA A 52 13.04 6.51 -0.34
N TRP A 53 13.04 7.46 -1.28
CA TRP A 53 13.28 8.89 -1.00
C TRP A 53 12.16 9.54 -0.18
N VAL A 54 11.00 8.90 -0.08
CA VAL A 54 9.81 9.45 0.58
C VAL A 54 9.27 8.44 1.60
N SER A 55 9.01 8.91 2.82
CA SER A 55 8.34 8.12 3.85
C SER A 55 7.02 7.56 3.32
N TRP A 56 6.77 6.28 3.57
CA TRP A 56 5.54 5.60 3.18
C TRP A 56 4.29 6.28 3.70
N GLU A 57 4.39 6.93 4.85
CA GLU A 57 3.27 7.66 5.43
C GLU A 57 2.90 8.91 4.64
N LYS A 58 3.90 9.61 4.06
CA LYS A 58 3.67 10.75 3.17
C LYS A 58 3.09 10.28 1.83
N ILE A 59 3.56 9.15 1.32
CA ILE A 59 3.07 8.52 0.08
C ILE A 59 1.59 8.12 0.22
N CYS A 60 1.19 7.60 1.37
CA CYS A 60 -0.20 7.21 1.62
C CYS A 60 -1.17 8.39 1.78
N ARG A 61 -0.69 9.64 1.89
CA ARG A 61 -1.59 10.79 1.99
C ARG A 61 -2.39 11.00 0.70
N PRO A 62 -3.58 11.62 0.77
CA PRO A 62 -4.34 12.01 -0.41
C PRO A 62 -3.49 12.85 -1.37
N LYS A 63 -3.76 12.76 -2.68
CA LYS A 63 -3.08 13.60 -3.69
C LYS A 63 -3.21 15.10 -3.39
N LYS A 64 -4.33 15.50 -2.76
CA LYS A 64 -4.57 16.89 -2.31
C LYS A 64 -3.58 17.37 -1.24
N GLU A 65 -2.99 16.45 -0.48
CA GLU A 65 -2.02 16.73 0.60
C GLU A 65 -0.57 16.45 0.16
N GLY A 66 -0.31 16.32 -1.14
CA GLY A 66 1.03 16.03 -1.67
C GLY A 66 1.45 14.56 -1.56
N GLY A 67 0.53 13.66 -1.23
CA GLY A 67 0.77 12.22 -1.27
C GLY A 67 0.40 11.57 -2.61
N LEU A 68 0.54 10.24 -2.70
CA LEU A 68 0.22 9.45 -3.89
C LEU A 68 -1.19 8.84 -3.83
N GLY A 69 -1.92 9.02 -2.72
CA GLY A 69 -3.27 8.49 -2.54
C GLY A 69 -3.30 6.97 -2.38
N ILE A 70 -2.23 6.37 -1.85
CA ILE A 70 -2.20 4.93 -1.55
C ILE A 70 -2.97 4.68 -0.25
N LYS A 71 -4.06 3.90 -0.34
CA LYS A 71 -4.91 3.57 0.81
C LYS A 71 -4.12 2.77 1.85
N LYS A 72 -4.07 3.24 3.11
CA LYS A 72 -3.49 2.47 4.22
C LYS A 72 -4.44 1.35 4.65
N LEU A 73 -3.98 0.11 4.54
CA LEU A 73 -4.69 -1.07 5.07
C LEU A 73 -5.02 -0.96 6.55
N GLY A 74 -4.10 -0.38 7.34
CA GLY A 74 -4.30 -0.17 8.77
C GLY A 74 -5.49 0.74 9.08
N ALA A 75 -5.69 1.78 8.26
CA ALA A 75 -6.84 2.69 8.41
C ALA A 75 -8.15 2.05 7.96
N PHE A 76 -8.10 1.13 6.99
CA PHE A 76 -9.27 0.35 6.57
C PHE A 76 -9.76 -0.60 7.67
N ASN A 77 -8.86 -1.12 8.52
CA ASN A 77 -9.21 -2.06 9.60
C ASN A 77 -9.78 -1.39 10.87
N GLU A 78 -9.56 -0.08 11.06
CA GLU A 78 -10.14 0.69 12.20
C GLU A 78 -11.48 1.34 11.87
N ALA A 79 -11.79 1.54 10.59
CA ALA A 79 -13.07 2.13 10.17
C ALA A 79 -14.26 1.14 10.19
N LEU A 80 -14.07 -0.08 10.72
CA LEU A 80 -15.05 -1.16 10.80
C LEU A 80 -15.06 -1.82 12.19
#